data_AF-A0A0G1CBN2-F1
#
_entry.id   AF-A0A0G1CBN2-F1
#
_cell.length_a   1.000
_cell.length_b   1.000
_cell.length_c   1.000
_cell.angle_alpha   90.00
_cell.angle_beta   90.00
_cell.angle_gamma   90.00
#
_symmetry.space_group_name_H-M   'P 1'
#
loop_
_entity.id
_entity.type
_entity.pdbx_description
1 polymer ?
#
loop_
_entity_poly.entity_id
_entity_poly.type
_entity_poly.pdbx_seq_one_letter_code
_entity_poly.pdbx_strand_id
1 'polypeptide(L)'
;MKNKDKKVLVALSGGVDSSVAALLLKRAGFNVVGGFIRGYNVDGCQDRDAEDARLVAEKLDIPFYVFDFEEEYKKRVVNYLLDGYRKGITPNPDVVCNSQIKFGLFYDKAMELGFDYVASGHYVRMKDIGFRGKRGVFEAKDKNKDQSYFLWQIFRFGDFLKEHIKPEKGEIVDTNGKKVGEHHGVWFYTIGQGHGLTNTAGRRFYIVDKDLENNRLVVAYEGDEKLYCKEFKITNLNFLDGKTKNDFEKRKEIKVLIRTRYHQPPFWAKMSASVGVKSATVRVAAPMQLMPAPGQSAVFYKKNGQMLGGGVIV
;
A
#
# COMPACT_ATOMS: atom_id res chain seq x y z
N MET A 1 14.48 -23.84 26.70
CA MET A 1 14.40 -22.56 27.44
C MET A 1 14.13 -21.35 26.53
N LYS A 2 14.71 -21.23 25.32
CA LYS A 2 14.57 -20.05 24.43
C LYS A 2 13.16 -19.56 24.03
N ASN A 3 12.14 -20.42 23.97
CA ASN A 3 10.80 -19.98 23.50
C ASN A 3 9.93 -19.37 24.61
N LYS A 4 10.12 -19.76 25.88
CA LYS A 4 9.29 -19.27 26.99
C LYS A 4 9.48 -17.77 27.25
N ASP A 5 10.64 -17.24 26.87
CA ASP A 5 10.98 -15.82 27.02
C ASP A 5 10.36 -14.95 25.91
N LYS A 6 9.78 -15.56 24.88
CA LYS A 6 9.20 -14.86 23.73
C LYS A 6 7.69 -14.74 23.86
N LYS A 7 7.21 -13.49 23.94
CA LYS A 7 5.79 -13.14 24.03
C LYS A 7 5.18 -13.05 22.65
N VAL A 8 4.10 -13.79 22.42
CA VAL A 8 3.38 -13.85 21.14
C VAL A 8 1.95 -13.42 21.34
N LEU A 9 1.54 -12.35 20.67
CA LEU A 9 0.13 -11.95 20.59
C LEU A 9 -0.52 -12.63 19.39
N VAL A 10 -1.49 -13.51 19.64
CA VAL A 10 -2.22 -14.23 18.59
C VAL A 10 -3.53 -13.50 18.30
N ALA A 11 -3.73 -13.10 17.05
CA ALA A 11 -5.03 -12.61 16.58
C ALA A 11 -6.05 -13.75 16.59
N LEU A 12 -6.83 -13.86 17.67
CA LEU A 12 -7.89 -14.84 17.87
C LEU A 12 -9.20 -14.25 17.36
N SER A 13 -9.83 -14.91 16.40
CA SER A 13 -11.08 -14.43 15.77
C SER A 13 -12.33 -15.20 16.21
N GLY A 14 -12.21 -16.12 17.17
CA GLY A 14 -13.25 -17.09 17.52
C GLY A 14 -13.30 -18.31 16.60
N GLY A 15 -12.65 -18.25 15.43
CA GLY A 15 -12.57 -19.35 14.46
C GLY A 15 -11.50 -20.39 14.80
N VAL A 16 -11.77 -21.64 14.38
CA VAL A 16 -10.92 -22.83 14.63
C VAL A 16 -9.45 -22.62 14.24
N ASP A 17 -9.18 -21.98 13.11
CA ASP A 17 -7.79 -21.82 12.61
C ASP A 17 -6.92 -20.98 13.57
N SER A 18 -7.48 -19.88 14.09
CA SER A 18 -6.78 -19.03 15.05
C SER A 18 -6.60 -19.72 16.40
N SER A 19 -7.59 -20.51 16.83
CA SER A 19 -7.54 -21.33 18.05
C SER A 19 -6.45 -22.39 17.98
N VAL A 20 -6.36 -23.10 16.85
CA VAL A 20 -5.31 -24.10 16.62
C VAL A 20 -3.93 -23.44 16.53
N ALA A 21 -3.82 -22.27 15.90
CA ALA A 21 -2.56 -21.52 15.87
C ALA A 21 -2.07 -21.16 17.28
N ALA A 22 -2.94 -20.66 18.15
CA ALA A 22 -2.62 -20.39 19.55
C ALA A 22 -2.20 -21.65 20.32
N LEU A 23 -2.94 -22.76 20.14
CA LEU A 23 -2.60 -24.06 20.75
C LEU A 23 -1.22 -24.54 20.31
N LEU A 24 -0.89 -24.46 19.02
CA LEU A 24 0.39 -24.88 18.49
C LEU A 24 1.54 -24.04 19.05
N LEU A 25 1.37 -22.72 19.18
CA LEU A 25 2.36 -21.83 19.80
C LEU A 25 2.54 -22.13 21.29
N LYS A 26 1.45 -22.37 22.02
CA LYS A 26 1.52 -22.76 23.45
C LYS A 26 2.26 -24.09 23.60
N ARG A 27 1.96 -25.09 22.76
CA ARG A 27 2.66 -26.39 22.74
C ARG A 27 4.14 -26.26 22.35
N ALA A 28 4.48 -25.31 21.49
CA ALA A 28 5.86 -24.97 21.14
C ALA A 28 6.61 -24.20 22.26
N GLY A 29 5.93 -23.90 23.36
CA GLY A 29 6.50 -23.32 24.58
C GLY A 29 6.64 -21.80 24.57
N PHE A 30 5.90 -21.09 23.72
CA PHE A 30 5.85 -19.62 23.72
C PHE A 30 5.00 -19.08 24.87
N ASN A 31 5.27 -17.84 25.29
CA ASN A 31 4.36 -17.09 26.15
C ASN A 31 3.25 -16.48 25.28
N VAL A 32 2.12 -17.18 25.20
CA VAL A 32 1.03 -16.84 24.28
C VAL A 32 -0.02 -16.00 24.99
N VAL A 33 -0.46 -14.93 24.32
CA VAL A 33 -1.60 -14.10 24.69
C VAL A 33 -2.57 -14.05 23.51
N GLY A 34 -3.85 -14.19 23.78
CA GLY A 34 -4.91 -13.99 22.80
C GLY A 34 -5.30 -12.52 22.67
N GLY A 35 -5.47 -12.04 21.45
CA GLY A 35 -6.02 -10.73 21.15
C GLY A 35 -7.16 -10.83 20.15
N PHE A 36 -8.34 -10.33 20.49
CA PHE A 36 -9.46 -10.19 19.55
C PHE A 36 -9.47 -8.77 18.98
N ILE A 37 -9.57 -8.64 17.66
CA ILE A 37 -9.67 -7.34 16.98
C ILE A 37 -11.14 -7.04 16.74
N ARG A 38 -11.67 -6.05 17.46
CA ARG A 38 -13.01 -5.50 17.20
C ARG A 38 -12.90 -4.46 16.08
N GLY A 39 -13.56 -4.73 14.95
CA GLY A 39 -13.38 -3.98 13.70
C GLY A 39 -14.64 -3.32 13.17
N TYR A 40 -15.70 -4.06 12.86
CA TYR A 40 -16.95 -3.43 12.42
C TYR A 40 -18.10 -4.29 12.88
N ASN A 41 -18.83 -3.82 13.89
CA ASN A 41 -19.90 -4.58 14.51
C ASN A 41 -21.23 -4.20 13.87
N VAL A 42 -21.71 -5.04 12.96
CA VAL A 42 -23.08 -4.98 12.46
C VAL A 42 -23.86 -6.07 13.20
N ASP A 43 -24.94 -5.67 13.86
CA ASP A 43 -25.90 -6.57 14.53
C ASP A 43 -25.34 -7.44 15.66
N GLY A 44 -24.26 -7.02 16.33
CA GLY A 44 -23.70 -7.74 17.50
C GLY A 44 -22.92 -9.01 17.15
N CYS A 45 -22.63 -9.26 15.87
CA CYS A 45 -21.91 -10.45 15.42
C CYS A 45 -20.52 -10.57 16.08
N GLN A 46 -19.81 -9.45 16.22
CA GLN A 46 -18.46 -9.45 16.78
C GLN A 46 -18.42 -9.72 18.28
N ASP A 47 -19.52 -9.49 19.00
CA ASP A 47 -19.57 -9.78 20.43
C ASP A 47 -19.64 -11.30 20.68
N ARG A 48 -20.31 -12.05 19.79
CA ARG A 48 -20.30 -13.52 19.81
C ARG A 48 -18.93 -14.07 19.44
N ASP A 49 -18.31 -13.55 18.38
CA ASP A 49 -16.96 -13.98 17.96
C ASP A 49 -15.91 -13.67 19.04
N ALA A 50 -16.06 -12.55 19.74
CA ALA A 50 -15.20 -12.18 20.87
C ALA A 50 -15.39 -13.14 22.06
N GLU A 51 -16.62 -13.55 22.34
CA GLU A 51 -16.89 -14.54 23.38
C GLU A 51 -16.33 -15.92 23.03
N ASP A 52 -16.47 -16.36 21.77
CA ASP A 52 -15.84 -17.60 21.31
C ASP A 52 -14.31 -17.54 21.43
N ALA A 53 -13.71 -16.41 21.07
CA ALA A 53 -12.27 -16.18 21.25
C ALA A 53 -11.85 -16.20 22.73
N ARG A 54 -12.68 -15.63 23.62
CA ARG A 54 -12.47 -15.64 25.08
C ARG A 54 -12.54 -17.07 25.64
N LEU A 55 -13.54 -17.85 25.23
CA LEU A 55 -13.71 -19.25 25.64
C LEU A 55 -12.55 -20.13 25.16
N VAL A 56 -12.05 -19.89 23.95
CA VAL A 56 -10.82 -20.54 23.46
C VAL A 56 -9.63 -20.18 24.33
N ALA A 57 -9.44 -18.90 24.64
CA ALA A 57 -8.33 -18.45 25.48
C ALA A 57 -8.40 -19.05 26.90
N GLU A 58 -9.59 -19.12 27.49
CA GLU A 58 -9.86 -19.78 28.77
C GLU A 58 -9.52 -21.28 28.71
N LYS A 59 -9.99 -21.98 27.68
CA LYS A 59 -9.69 -23.40 27.49
C LYS A 59 -8.20 -23.67 27.30
N LEU A 60 -7.51 -22.74 26.63
CA LEU A 60 -6.07 -22.79 26.42
C LEU A 60 -5.29 -22.26 27.61
N ASP A 61 -5.91 -21.72 28.66
CA ASP A 61 -5.26 -21.10 29.81
C ASP A 61 -4.20 -20.07 29.36
N ILE A 62 -4.65 -19.07 28.59
CA ILE A 62 -3.83 -17.93 28.13
C ILE A 62 -4.54 -16.61 28.43
N PRO A 63 -3.82 -15.51 28.69
CA PRO A 63 -4.42 -14.19 28.83
C PRO A 63 -5.13 -13.76 27.54
N PHE A 64 -6.17 -12.94 27.66
CA PHE A 64 -6.99 -12.50 26.55
C PHE A 64 -7.32 -11.00 26.65
N TYR A 65 -7.23 -10.29 25.53
CA TYR A 65 -7.56 -8.87 25.42
C TYR A 65 -8.41 -8.60 24.18
N VAL A 66 -9.28 -7.60 24.28
CA VAL A 66 -10.03 -7.05 23.14
C VAL A 66 -9.41 -5.73 22.73
N PHE A 67 -9.09 -5.60 21.45
CA PHE A 67 -8.55 -4.40 20.83
C PHE A 67 -9.65 -3.75 20.00
N ASP A 68 -10.15 -2.61 20.47
CA ASP A 68 -11.15 -1.84 19.77
C ASP A 68 -10.50 -0.95 18.71
N PHE A 69 -10.71 -1.30 17.44
CA PHE A 69 -10.24 -0.55 16.28
C PHE A 69 -11.42 -0.19 15.36
N GLU A 70 -12.62 -0.02 15.92
CA GLU A 70 -13.82 0.11 15.10
C GLU A 70 -13.77 1.34 14.18
N GLU A 71 -13.34 2.47 14.72
CA GLU A 71 -13.23 3.72 13.98
C GLU A 71 -12.14 3.66 12.91
N GLU A 72 -10.99 3.05 13.21
CA GLU A 72 -9.93 2.85 12.22
C GLU A 72 -10.32 1.87 11.13
N TYR A 73 -11.04 0.80 11.48
CA TYR A 73 -11.53 -0.17 10.51
C TYR A 73 -12.57 0.45 9.58
N LYS A 74 -13.52 1.23 10.11
CA LYS A 74 -14.46 2.04 9.31
C LYS A 74 -13.69 2.92 8.33
N LYS A 75 -12.73 3.69 8.85
CA LYS A 75 -11.97 4.67 8.06
C LYS A 75 -11.11 4.02 6.97
N ARG A 76 -10.43 2.91 7.28
CA ARG A 76 -9.40 2.32 6.41
C ARG A 76 -9.92 1.20 5.52
N VAL A 77 -10.91 0.43 5.98
CA VAL A 77 -11.42 -0.75 5.28
C VAL A 77 -12.83 -0.50 4.72
N VAL A 78 -13.77 -0.04 5.55
CA VAL A 78 -15.17 0.16 5.11
C VAL A 78 -15.27 1.30 4.10
N ASN A 79 -14.64 2.44 4.35
CA ASN A 79 -14.65 3.54 3.38
C ASN A 79 -13.99 3.14 2.05
N TYR A 80 -12.89 2.39 2.10
CA TYR A 80 -12.26 1.83 0.90
C TYR A 80 -13.20 0.90 0.13
N LEU A 81 -13.95 0.03 0.83
CA LEU A 81 -14.95 -0.86 0.26
C LEU A 81 -16.08 -0.07 -0.43
N LEU A 82 -16.67 0.89 0.29
CA LEU A 82 -17.79 1.71 -0.20
C LEU A 82 -17.38 2.60 -1.37
N ASP A 83 -16.23 3.26 -1.28
CA ASP A 83 -15.71 4.09 -2.36
C ASP A 83 -15.35 3.27 -3.60
N GLY A 84 -14.93 2.00 -3.41
CA GLY A 84 -14.74 1.07 -4.50
C GLY A 84 -16.06 0.78 -5.23
N TYR A 85 -17.09 0.36 -4.51
CA TYR A 85 -18.40 0.09 -5.10
C TYR A 85 -19.02 1.33 -5.77
N ARG A 86 -18.91 2.52 -5.16
CA ARG A 86 -19.36 3.78 -5.77
C ARG A 86 -18.68 4.09 -7.11
N LYS A 87 -17.45 3.59 -7.30
CA LYS A 87 -16.67 3.75 -8.54
C LYS A 87 -16.83 2.57 -9.49
N GLY A 88 -17.73 1.63 -9.22
CA GLY A 88 -17.98 0.44 -10.05
C GLY A 88 -16.84 -0.58 -10.03
N ILE A 89 -16.00 -0.57 -8.99
CA ILE A 89 -14.94 -1.57 -8.81
C ILE A 89 -15.34 -2.50 -7.66
N THR A 90 -14.89 -3.75 -7.72
CA THR A 90 -15.05 -4.71 -6.62
C THR A 90 -13.76 -4.74 -5.81
N PRO A 91 -13.65 -3.97 -4.72
CA PRO A 91 -12.44 -3.96 -3.91
C PRO A 91 -12.34 -5.24 -3.07
N ASN A 92 -11.12 -5.60 -2.68
CA ASN A 92 -10.86 -6.69 -1.75
C ASN A 92 -10.55 -6.11 -0.35
N PRO A 93 -11.51 -6.10 0.58
CA PRO A 93 -11.31 -5.55 1.91
C PRO A 93 -10.34 -6.38 2.76
N ASP A 94 -10.17 -7.67 2.50
CA ASP A 94 -9.30 -8.55 3.28
C ASP A 94 -7.82 -8.20 3.13
N VAL A 95 -7.39 -7.86 1.90
CA VAL A 95 -6.02 -7.38 1.63
C VAL A 95 -5.72 -6.13 2.48
N VAL A 96 -6.68 -5.19 2.53
CA VAL A 96 -6.52 -3.92 3.25
C VAL A 96 -6.63 -4.12 4.76
N CYS A 97 -7.55 -4.97 5.23
CA CYS A 97 -7.64 -5.36 6.63
C CYS A 97 -6.32 -5.99 7.11
N ASN A 98 -5.73 -6.89 6.32
CA ASN A 98 -4.46 -7.50 6.66
C ASN A 98 -3.33 -6.48 6.74
N SER A 99 -3.19 -5.57 5.77
CA SER A 99 -2.09 -4.60 5.74
C SER A 99 -2.26 -3.43 6.72
N GLN A 100 -3.49 -2.96 6.95
CA GLN A 100 -3.77 -1.75 7.73
C GLN A 100 -4.17 -2.04 9.18
N ILE A 101 -4.87 -3.17 9.42
CA ILE A 101 -5.45 -3.51 10.72
C ILE A 101 -4.62 -4.61 11.39
N LYS A 102 -4.62 -5.84 10.84
CA LYS A 102 -3.97 -7.00 11.50
C LYS A 102 -2.45 -6.89 11.61
N PHE A 103 -1.78 -6.54 10.51
CA PHE A 103 -0.32 -6.36 10.47
C PHE A 103 0.09 -4.88 10.40
N GLY A 104 -0.89 -3.98 10.55
CA GLY A 104 -0.68 -2.55 10.80
C GLY A 104 -0.95 -2.25 12.27
N LEU A 105 -2.15 -1.72 12.57
CA LEU A 105 -2.50 -1.25 13.93
C LEU A 105 -2.33 -2.29 15.04
N PHE A 106 -2.80 -3.52 14.83
CA PHE A 106 -2.69 -4.57 15.84
C PHE A 106 -1.23 -4.97 16.08
N TYR A 107 -0.42 -5.00 15.03
CA TYR A 107 1.02 -5.22 15.14
C TYR A 107 1.72 -4.09 15.88
N ASP A 108 1.47 -2.84 15.49
CA ASP A 108 2.05 -1.67 16.13
C ASP A 108 1.71 -1.65 17.65
N LYS A 109 0.45 -1.93 18.00
CA LYS A 109 0.01 -2.05 19.39
C LYS A 109 0.65 -3.22 20.13
N ALA A 110 0.83 -4.37 19.49
CA ALA A 110 1.56 -5.50 20.08
C ALA A 110 3.00 -5.11 20.42
N MET A 111 3.70 -4.41 19.52
CA MET A 111 5.08 -3.98 19.75
C MET A 111 5.14 -2.95 20.89
N GLU A 112 4.21 -1.98 20.95
CA GLU A 112 4.09 -1.01 22.05
C GLU A 112 3.89 -1.70 23.42
N LEU A 113 3.14 -2.80 23.46
CA LEU A 113 2.88 -3.58 24.67
C LEU A 113 4.01 -4.56 25.02
N GLY A 114 5.11 -4.57 24.26
CA GLY A 114 6.29 -5.39 24.52
C GLY A 114 6.15 -6.86 24.12
N PHE A 115 5.30 -7.17 23.14
CA PHE A 115 5.29 -8.49 22.50
C PHE A 115 6.47 -8.62 21.52
N ASP A 116 7.03 -9.82 21.39
CA ASP A 116 8.09 -10.10 20.42
C ASP A 116 7.52 -10.42 19.04
N TYR A 117 6.34 -11.04 18.98
CA TYR A 117 5.74 -11.51 17.74
C TYR A 117 4.22 -11.31 17.73
N VAL A 118 3.67 -11.16 16.52
CA VAL A 118 2.25 -11.34 16.23
C VAL A 118 2.06 -12.62 15.43
N ALA A 119 1.02 -13.37 15.76
CA ALA A 119 0.61 -14.55 15.02
C ALA A 119 -0.87 -14.48 14.63
N SER A 120 -1.25 -15.26 13.63
CA SER A 120 -2.64 -15.37 13.16
C SER A 120 -2.87 -16.77 12.59
N GLY A 121 -4.14 -17.14 12.39
CA GLY A 121 -4.52 -18.41 11.77
C GLY A 121 -4.38 -18.46 10.25
N HIS A 122 -3.60 -17.56 9.62
CA HIS A 122 -3.48 -17.55 8.16
C HIS A 122 -2.74 -18.78 7.63
N TYR A 123 -3.29 -19.38 6.58
CA TYR A 123 -2.66 -20.47 5.85
C TYR A 123 -1.60 -19.91 4.91
N VAL A 124 -0.39 -19.84 5.43
CA VAL A 124 0.84 -19.54 4.70
C VAL A 124 2.01 -20.30 5.31
N ARG A 125 3.17 -20.25 4.65
CA ARG A 125 4.43 -20.71 5.23
C ARG A 125 5.43 -19.57 5.27
N MET A 126 6.12 -19.44 6.39
CA MET A 126 7.28 -18.56 6.49
C MET A 126 8.54 -19.40 6.31
N LYS A 127 9.44 -18.98 5.40
CA LYS A 127 10.77 -19.60 5.25
C LYS A 127 11.84 -18.53 5.26
N ASP A 128 13.03 -18.92 5.68
CA ASP A 128 14.22 -18.10 5.46
C ASP A 128 14.44 -17.91 3.96
N ILE A 129 14.76 -16.69 3.55
CA ILE A 129 15.06 -16.35 2.15
C ILE A 129 16.56 -16.08 1.92
N GLY A 130 17.41 -16.39 2.89
CA GLY A 130 18.88 -16.29 2.79
C GLY A 130 19.40 -14.86 2.77
N PHE A 131 18.54 -13.86 2.88
CA PHE A 131 18.90 -12.44 2.80
C PHE A 131 18.82 -11.79 4.17
N ARG A 132 19.97 -11.55 4.80
CA ARG A 132 20.10 -10.84 6.09
C ARG A 132 19.23 -11.44 7.22
N GLY A 133 19.04 -12.76 7.23
CA GLY A 133 18.18 -13.44 8.20
C GLY A 133 16.69 -13.10 8.09
N LYS A 134 16.25 -12.50 6.97
CA LYS A 134 14.83 -12.21 6.72
C LYS A 134 14.07 -13.47 6.36
N ARG A 135 12.78 -13.48 6.69
CA ARG A 135 11.83 -14.52 6.30
C ARG A 135 10.91 -14.00 5.20
N GLY A 136 10.65 -14.85 4.22
CA GLY A 136 9.64 -14.64 3.18
C GLY A 136 8.34 -15.38 3.51
N VAL A 137 7.23 -14.89 2.95
CA VAL A 137 5.93 -15.54 2.97
C VAL A 137 5.78 -16.38 1.69
N PHE A 138 5.37 -17.63 1.85
CA PHE A 138 5.18 -18.60 0.79
C PHE A 138 3.77 -19.16 0.87
N GLU A 139 3.26 -19.64 -0.27
CA GLU A 139 1.98 -20.32 -0.34
C GLU A 139 1.89 -21.47 0.68
N ALA A 140 0.71 -21.68 1.24
CA ALA A 140 0.37 -22.82 2.08
C ALA A 140 0.63 -24.16 1.39
N LYS A 141 0.71 -25.21 2.21
CA LYS A 141 0.73 -26.60 1.72
C LYS A 141 -0.64 -26.98 1.14
N ASP A 142 -1.70 -26.60 1.82
CA ASP A 142 -3.07 -26.72 1.32
C ASP A 142 -3.35 -25.58 0.34
N LYS A 143 -3.48 -25.92 -0.95
CA LYS A 143 -3.73 -24.93 -2.01
C LYS A 143 -5.14 -24.38 -1.99
N ASN A 144 -6.11 -25.12 -1.44
CA ASN A 144 -7.50 -24.67 -1.38
C ASN A 144 -7.73 -23.64 -0.28
N LYS A 145 -6.85 -23.64 0.73
CA LYS A 145 -6.88 -22.69 1.84
C LYS A 145 -5.79 -21.63 1.76
N ASP A 146 -4.95 -21.60 0.72
CA ASP A 146 -3.85 -20.63 0.65
C ASP A 146 -4.33 -19.20 0.79
N GLN A 147 -3.72 -18.47 1.73
CA GLN A 147 -4.04 -17.07 2.01
C GLN A 147 -2.89 -16.12 1.69
N SER A 148 -1.83 -16.59 1.02
CA SER A 148 -0.69 -15.74 0.64
C SER A 148 -1.11 -14.58 -0.26
N TYR A 149 -2.12 -14.80 -1.11
CA TYR A 149 -2.74 -13.76 -1.94
C TYR A 149 -3.26 -12.58 -1.12
N PHE A 150 -3.85 -12.79 0.07
CA PHE A 150 -4.40 -11.69 0.87
C PHE A 150 -3.34 -10.94 1.69
N LEU A 151 -2.08 -11.36 1.63
CA LEU A 151 -0.98 -10.84 2.45
C LEU A 151 0.05 -10.04 1.66
N TRP A 152 -0.13 -9.82 0.36
CA TRP A 152 0.90 -9.17 -0.48
C TRP A 152 1.24 -7.73 -0.05
N GLN A 153 0.33 -7.04 0.65
CA GLN A 153 0.54 -5.65 1.13
C GLN A 153 1.11 -5.55 2.54
N ILE A 154 1.41 -6.65 3.23
CA ILE A 154 1.93 -6.58 4.60
C ILE A 154 3.40 -6.09 4.65
N PHE A 155 4.05 -5.91 3.49
CA PHE A 155 5.42 -5.45 3.39
C PHE A 155 5.50 -3.93 3.47
N ARG A 156 5.96 -3.40 4.61
CA ARG A 156 6.15 -1.95 4.84
C ARG A 156 7.45 -1.48 4.16
N PHE A 157 7.38 -1.16 2.86
CA PHE A 157 8.52 -0.65 2.09
C PHE A 157 9.15 0.62 2.71
N GLY A 158 8.36 1.44 3.40
CA GLY A 158 8.86 2.62 4.13
C GLY A 158 9.77 2.28 5.32
N ASP A 159 9.55 1.15 6.00
CA ASP A 159 10.40 0.75 7.14
C ASP A 159 11.68 0.06 6.67
N PHE A 160 11.64 -0.63 5.54
CA PHE A 160 12.85 -1.05 4.82
C PHE A 160 13.76 0.16 4.52
N LEU A 161 13.18 1.28 4.08
CA LEU A 161 13.94 2.51 3.83
C LEU A 161 14.43 3.17 5.14
N LYS A 162 13.62 3.24 6.22
CA LYS A 162 14.05 3.79 7.52
C LYS A 162 15.21 3.03 8.17
N GLU A 163 15.25 1.71 8.00
CA GLU A 163 16.34 0.86 8.52
C GLU A 163 17.66 1.03 7.72
N HIS A 164 17.59 1.53 6.49
CA HIS A 164 18.73 1.61 5.56
C HIS A 164 19.09 3.06 5.18
N ILE A 165 18.26 4.03 5.55
CA ILE A 165 18.42 5.47 5.33
C ILE A 165 18.00 6.16 6.63
N LYS A 166 18.95 6.83 7.32
CA LYS A 166 18.64 7.57 8.55
C LYS A 166 17.55 8.63 8.27
N PRO A 167 16.46 8.69 9.05
CA PRO A 167 15.45 9.74 8.90
C PRO A 167 16.07 11.10 9.21
N GLU A 168 16.06 12.00 8.23
CA GLU A 168 16.52 13.37 8.39
C GLU A 168 15.34 14.32 8.27
N LYS A 169 15.04 15.05 9.35
CA LYS A 169 13.95 16.04 9.33
C LYS A 169 14.32 17.18 8.40
N GLY A 170 13.34 17.63 7.63
CA GLY A 170 13.49 18.70 6.67
C GLY A 170 12.22 19.52 6.51
N GLU A 171 12.31 20.60 5.75
CA GLU A 171 11.23 21.57 5.64
C GLU A 171 10.26 21.22 4.51
N ILE A 172 8.97 21.43 4.75
CA ILE A 172 7.97 21.47 3.67
C ILE A 172 7.77 22.93 3.30
N VAL A 173 8.06 23.29 2.06
CA VAL A 173 7.96 24.66 1.53
C VAL A 173 6.94 24.71 0.40
N ASP A 174 6.22 25.83 0.26
CA ASP A 174 5.37 26.06 -0.90
C ASP A 174 6.18 26.40 -2.16
N THR A 175 5.50 26.59 -3.29
CA THR A 175 6.12 26.92 -4.58
C THR A 175 6.86 28.27 -4.61
N ASN A 176 6.67 29.12 -3.59
CA ASN A 176 7.36 30.40 -3.37
C ASN A 176 8.48 30.29 -2.31
N GLY A 177 8.73 29.09 -1.77
CA GLY A 177 9.75 28.85 -0.74
C GLY A 177 9.31 29.16 0.69
N LYS A 178 8.03 29.49 0.94
CA LYS A 178 7.53 29.73 2.29
C LYS A 178 7.36 28.40 3.02
N LYS A 179 7.91 28.29 4.24
CA LYS A 179 7.71 27.11 5.10
C LYS A 179 6.23 26.94 5.46
N VAL A 180 5.70 25.75 5.19
CA VAL A 180 4.32 25.35 5.47
C VAL A 180 4.21 24.12 6.36
N GLY A 181 5.34 23.48 6.69
CA GLY A 181 5.41 22.34 7.61
C GLY A 181 6.81 21.73 7.68
N GLU A 182 6.88 20.53 8.26
CA GLU A 182 8.11 19.73 8.37
C GLU A 182 7.82 18.28 7.97
N HIS A 183 8.84 17.58 7.49
CA HIS A 183 8.76 16.18 7.12
C HIS A 183 9.84 15.36 7.85
N HIS A 184 9.64 14.05 7.93
CA HIS A 184 10.60 13.15 8.61
C HIS A 184 11.62 12.48 7.67
N GLY A 185 11.66 12.89 6.40
CA GLY A 185 12.69 12.53 5.42
C GLY A 185 12.14 12.54 3.99
N VAL A 186 12.81 13.24 3.07
CA VAL A 186 12.33 13.45 1.68
C VAL A 186 12.04 12.12 0.94
N TRP A 187 12.74 11.06 1.31
CA TRP A 187 12.59 9.72 0.73
C TRP A 187 11.26 9.03 1.05
N PHE A 188 10.56 9.43 2.11
CA PHE A 188 9.30 8.78 2.55
C PHE A 188 8.04 9.28 1.83
N TYR A 189 8.21 10.24 0.93
CA TYR A 189 7.10 10.90 0.27
C TYR A 189 7.17 10.70 -1.24
N THR A 190 6.07 10.81 -1.97
CA THR A 190 6.04 10.63 -3.42
C THR A 190 5.56 11.89 -4.12
N ILE A 191 6.18 12.26 -5.24
CA ILE A 191 5.70 13.37 -6.07
C ILE A 191 4.25 13.06 -6.50
N GLY A 192 3.36 14.03 -6.33
CA GLY A 192 1.91 13.92 -6.54
C GLY A 192 1.12 13.45 -5.32
N GLN A 193 1.77 13.09 -4.21
CA GLN A 193 1.10 12.73 -2.95
C GLN A 193 0.43 13.97 -2.33
N GLY A 194 -0.86 13.85 -2.00
CA GLY A 194 -1.59 14.88 -1.24
C GLY A 194 -2.54 14.30 -0.19
N HIS A 195 -2.56 12.98 0.02
CA HIS A 195 -3.38 12.36 1.06
C HIS A 195 -2.67 12.43 2.41
N GLY A 196 -3.36 12.89 3.45
CA GLY A 196 -2.80 13.03 4.81
C GLY A 196 -1.82 14.19 4.99
N LEU A 197 -1.71 15.08 4.00
CA LEU A 197 -0.78 16.22 4.01
C LEU A 197 -1.56 17.54 4.01
N THR A 198 -1.47 18.27 5.11
CA THR A 198 -2.10 19.59 5.31
C THR A 198 -1.08 20.54 5.89
N ASN A 199 -1.17 21.82 5.54
CA ASN A 199 -0.38 22.83 6.23
C ASN A 199 -0.95 23.07 7.63
N THR A 200 -0.27 23.91 8.42
CA THR A 200 -0.71 24.30 9.77
C THR A 200 -2.12 24.93 9.82
N ALA A 201 -2.61 25.43 8.69
CA ALA A 201 -3.97 25.99 8.55
C ALA A 201 -5.01 24.97 8.03
N GLY A 202 -4.66 23.68 7.93
CA GLY A 202 -5.55 22.62 7.45
C GLY A 202 -5.76 22.59 5.93
N ARG A 203 -5.09 23.48 5.17
CA ARG A 203 -5.18 23.50 3.70
C ARG A 203 -4.36 22.35 3.12
N ARG A 204 -5.02 21.53 2.32
CA ARG A 204 -4.42 20.40 1.61
C ARG A 204 -3.47 20.87 0.53
N PHE A 205 -2.32 20.22 0.41
CA PHE A 205 -1.34 20.45 -0.65
C PHE A 205 -0.87 19.14 -1.27
N TYR A 206 -0.19 19.23 -2.40
CA TYR A 206 0.41 18.10 -3.10
C TYR A 206 1.90 18.32 -3.25
N ILE A 207 2.69 17.27 -3.08
CA ILE A 207 4.14 17.33 -3.30
C ILE A 207 4.40 17.46 -4.79
N VAL A 208 5.07 18.52 -5.22
CA VAL A 208 5.41 18.77 -6.63
C VAL A 208 6.89 18.56 -6.92
N ASP A 209 7.74 18.68 -5.90
CA ASP A 209 9.18 18.49 -6.07
C ASP A 209 9.85 18.02 -4.77
N LYS A 210 11.07 17.51 -4.92
CA LYS A 210 11.94 17.03 -3.85
C LYS A 210 13.32 17.65 -4.01
N ASP A 211 13.61 18.64 -3.17
CA ASP A 211 14.93 19.24 -3.10
C ASP A 211 15.80 18.39 -2.18
N LEU A 212 16.54 17.46 -2.79
CA LEU A 212 17.40 16.52 -2.06
C LEU A 212 18.65 17.22 -1.49
N GLU A 213 19.11 18.30 -2.11
CA GLU A 213 20.31 19.03 -1.67
C GLU A 213 20.05 19.79 -0.37
N ASN A 214 18.88 20.41 -0.25
CA ASN A 214 18.49 21.16 0.95
C ASN A 214 17.59 20.36 1.90
N ASN A 215 17.31 19.09 1.61
CA ASN A 215 16.40 18.22 2.36
C ASN A 215 15.00 18.88 2.54
N ARG A 216 14.38 19.29 1.43
CA ARG A 216 13.05 19.93 1.43
C ARG A 216 12.05 19.22 0.53
N LEU A 217 10.79 19.26 0.93
CA LEU A 217 9.65 18.93 0.05
C LEU A 217 9.01 20.21 -0.45
N VAL A 218 8.89 20.36 -1.77
CA VAL A 218 8.16 21.47 -2.38
C VAL A 218 6.74 21.03 -2.63
N VAL A 219 5.78 21.83 -2.17
CA VAL A 219 4.35 21.54 -2.28
C VAL A 219 3.61 22.64 -3.01
N ALA A 220 2.56 22.25 -3.72
CA ALA A 220 1.67 23.17 -4.41
C ALA A 220 0.22 22.94 -3.98
N TYR A 221 -0.55 24.01 -4.00
CA TYR A 221 -1.98 23.98 -3.70
C TYR A 221 -2.78 23.77 -4.98
N GLU A 222 -4.01 23.29 -4.85
CA GLU A 222 -4.92 23.14 -5.97
C GLU A 222 -5.06 24.47 -6.75
N GLY A 223 -4.89 24.40 -8.08
CA GLY A 223 -4.84 25.55 -8.98
C GLY A 223 -3.44 26.04 -9.37
N ASP A 224 -2.38 25.55 -8.74
CA ASP A 224 -0.99 25.93 -9.08
C ASP A 224 -0.51 25.23 -10.37
N GLU A 225 0.09 25.99 -11.30
CA GLU A 225 0.58 25.48 -12.59
C GLU A 225 1.65 24.39 -12.43
N LYS A 226 2.45 24.40 -11.35
CA LYS A 226 3.48 23.38 -11.09
C LYS A 226 2.90 21.99 -10.80
N LEU A 227 1.60 21.88 -10.53
CA LEU A 227 0.93 20.59 -10.42
C LEU A 227 0.78 19.88 -11.77
N TYR A 228 0.86 20.62 -12.88
CA TYR A 228 0.53 20.13 -14.20
C TYR A 228 1.78 19.95 -15.06
N CYS A 229 1.82 18.88 -15.84
CA CYS A 229 2.90 18.60 -16.76
C CYS A 229 2.47 18.85 -18.21
N LYS A 230 3.43 19.31 -19.02
CA LYS A 230 3.32 19.38 -20.49
C LYS A 230 3.91 18.14 -21.15
N GLU A 231 4.92 17.54 -20.52
CA GLU A 231 5.53 16.30 -20.96
C GLU A 231 6.09 15.47 -19.79
N PHE A 232 6.23 14.16 -20.02
CA PHE A 232 6.89 13.22 -19.10
C PHE A 232 7.52 12.07 -19.90
N LYS A 233 8.45 11.34 -19.29
CA LYS A 233 9.13 10.21 -19.93
C LYS A 233 8.57 8.89 -19.46
N ILE A 234 8.64 7.90 -20.34
CA ILE A 234 8.26 6.52 -20.05
C ILE A 234 9.32 5.55 -20.57
N THR A 235 9.57 4.49 -19.81
CA THR A 235 10.47 3.38 -20.15
C THR A 235 9.73 2.05 -20.15
N ASN A 236 10.41 0.96 -20.49
CA ASN A 236 9.87 -0.39 -20.54
C ASN A 236 8.59 -0.48 -21.38
N LEU A 237 8.63 0.16 -22.56
CA LEU A 237 7.49 0.14 -23.47
C LEU A 237 7.13 -1.30 -23.87
N ASN A 238 5.86 -1.64 -23.68
CA ASN A 238 5.29 -2.90 -24.10
C ASN A 238 4.02 -2.65 -24.91
N PHE A 239 3.99 -3.09 -26.16
CA PHE A 239 2.81 -3.04 -27.03
C PHE A 239 2.22 -4.44 -27.14
N LEU A 240 0.92 -4.56 -26.95
CA LEU A 240 0.20 -5.84 -26.98
C LEU A 240 -0.29 -6.22 -28.38
N ASP A 241 -0.35 -5.26 -29.30
CA ASP A 241 -0.70 -5.52 -30.68
C ASP A 241 0.49 -5.20 -31.60
N GLY A 242 0.78 -6.14 -32.51
CA GLY A 242 1.92 -6.03 -33.42
C GLY A 242 1.79 -4.88 -34.42
N LYS A 243 0.56 -4.43 -34.73
CA LYS A 243 0.33 -3.33 -35.67
C LYS A 243 0.79 -2.01 -35.07
N THR A 244 0.34 -1.67 -33.87
CA THR A 244 0.73 -0.46 -33.13
C THR A 244 2.23 -0.47 -32.83
N LYS A 245 2.78 -1.62 -32.45
CA LYS A 245 4.23 -1.79 -32.27
C LYS A 245 4.98 -1.42 -33.56
N ASN A 246 4.63 -2.04 -34.68
CA ASN A 246 5.28 -1.80 -35.97
C ASN A 246 5.09 -0.36 -36.44
N ASP A 247 3.90 0.22 -36.26
CA ASP A 247 3.61 1.61 -36.61
C ASP A 247 4.46 2.58 -35.80
N PHE A 248 4.61 2.35 -34.49
CA PHE A 248 5.44 3.16 -33.61
C PHE A 248 6.94 3.01 -33.94
N GLU A 249 7.40 1.79 -34.21
CA GLU A 249 8.79 1.53 -34.59
C GLU A 249 9.19 2.18 -35.91
N LYS A 250 8.27 2.21 -36.89
CA LYS A 250 8.47 2.85 -38.20
C LYS A 250 8.37 4.37 -38.14
N ARG A 251 7.30 4.89 -37.54
CA ARG A 251 7.01 6.34 -37.53
C ARG A 251 7.79 7.09 -36.45
N LYS A 252 8.35 6.38 -35.46
CA LYS A 252 8.95 6.92 -34.23
C LYS A 252 8.01 7.82 -33.42
N GLU A 253 6.73 7.83 -33.75
CA GLU A 253 5.74 8.70 -33.13
C GLU A 253 4.32 8.15 -33.32
N ILE A 254 3.48 8.26 -32.29
CA ILE A 254 2.06 7.89 -32.35
C ILE A 254 1.21 8.76 -31.43
N LYS A 255 -0.06 8.96 -31.81
CA LYS A 255 -1.08 9.58 -30.96
C LYS A 255 -1.95 8.49 -30.34
N VAL A 256 -2.04 8.48 -29.01
CA VAL A 256 -2.81 7.48 -28.25
C VAL A 256 -3.56 8.15 -27.09
N LEU A 257 -4.59 7.48 -26.59
CA LEU A 257 -5.16 7.80 -25.28
C LEU A 257 -4.28 7.21 -24.20
N ILE A 258 -3.86 8.01 -23.23
CA ILE A 258 -3.02 7.56 -22.11
C ILE A 258 -3.76 7.75 -20.80
N ARG A 259 -3.68 6.74 -19.95
CA ARG A 259 -4.06 6.83 -18.53
C ARG A 259 -2.82 6.66 -17.67
N THR A 260 -2.54 7.63 -16.82
CA THR A 260 -1.39 7.60 -15.90
C THR A 260 -1.77 7.36 -14.43
N ARG A 261 -3.07 7.38 -14.13
CA ARG A 261 -3.63 7.06 -12.80
C ARG A 261 -4.91 6.25 -12.95
N TYR A 262 -5.12 5.27 -12.08
CA TYR A 262 -6.23 4.32 -12.19
C TYR A 262 -7.61 5.00 -12.28
N HIS A 263 -7.87 6.02 -11.47
CA HIS A 263 -9.13 6.75 -11.43
C HIS A 263 -9.18 7.99 -12.34
N GLN A 264 -8.14 8.26 -13.13
CA GLN A 264 -8.13 9.38 -14.08
C GLN A 264 -8.71 8.91 -15.42
N PRO A 265 -9.62 9.69 -16.05
CA PRO A 265 -10.00 9.46 -17.45
C PRO A 265 -8.77 9.49 -18.36
N PRO A 266 -8.67 8.62 -19.38
CA PRO A 266 -7.57 8.68 -20.31
C PRO A 266 -7.62 10.00 -21.10
N PHE A 267 -6.45 10.57 -21.37
CA PHE A 267 -6.30 11.82 -22.10
C PHE A 267 -5.47 11.62 -23.36
N TRP A 268 -5.66 12.48 -24.36
CA TRP A 268 -4.87 12.41 -25.59
C TRP A 268 -3.43 12.85 -25.34
N ALA A 269 -2.51 12.04 -25.81
CA ALA A 269 -1.09 12.37 -25.79
C ALA A 269 -0.39 11.93 -27.07
N LYS A 270 0.71 12.61 -27.36
CA LYS A 270 1.63 12.26 -28.44
C LYS A 270 2.84 11.57 -27.81
N MET A 271 3.13 10.35 -28.22
CA MET A 271 4.31 9.61 -27.81
C MET A 271 5.35 9.67 -28.91
N SER A 272 6.58 10.07 -28.60
CA SER A 272 7.71 10.07 -29.52
C SER A 272 8.82 9.17 -28.97
N ALA A 273 9.32 8.25 -29.79
CA ALA A 273 10.33 7.28 -29.37
C ALA A 273 11.61 7.98 -28.92
N SER A 274 12.19 7.48 -27.84
CA SER A 274 13.54 7.80 -27.36
C SER A 274 14.43 6.56 -27.52
N VAL A 275 15.75 6.76 -27.61
CA VAL A 275 16.83 5.76 -27.81
C VAL A 275 16.35 4.30 -27.90
N GLY A 276 16.40 3.71 -29.10
CA GLY A 276 16.19 2.26 -29.30
C GLY A 276 14.76 1.74 -29.06
N VAL A 277 13.72 2.58 -29.20
CA VAL A 277 12.27 2.25 -29.11
C VAL A 277 11.76 1.66 -27.79
N LYS A 278 12.63 1.46 -26.79
CA LYS A 278 12.26 0.96 -25.45
C LYS A 278 11.75 2.05 -24.51
N SER A 279 11.91 3.31 -24.90
CA SER A 279 11.47 4.49 -24.14
C SER A 279 10.76 5.49 -25.05
N ALA A 280 9.94 6.36 -24.47
CA ALA A 280 9.28 7.45 -25.19
C ALA A 280 9.17 8.70 -24.32
N THR A 281 9.12 9.85 -24.98
CA THR A 281 8.65 11.10 -24.39
C THR A 281 7.16 11.26 -24.72
N VAL A 282 6.35 11.52 -23.71
CA VAL A 282 4.91 11.74 -23.82
C VAL A 282 4.64 13.22 -23.70
N ARG A 283 4.06 13.82 -24.75
CA ARG A 283 3.58 15.21 -24.73
C ARG A 283 2.06 15.22 -24.59
N VAL A 284 1.60 15.97 -23.59
CA VAL A 284 0.19 16.05 -23.20
C VAL A 284 -0.49 17.14 -24.02
N ALA A 285 -1.61 16.81 -24.67
CA ALA A 285 -2.45 17.82 -25.31
C ALA A 285 -3.31 18.53 -24.26
N ALA A 286 -3.62 19.81 -24.45
CA ALA A 286 -4.45 20.58 -23.52
C ALA A 286 -5.83 19.90 -23.27
N PRO A 287 -6.37 19.94 -22.03
CA PRO A 287 -5.81 20.61 -20.85
C PRO A 287 -4.62 19.87 -20.24
N MET A 288 -3.67 20.62 -19.65
CA MET A 288 -2.50 20.05 -18.97
C MET A 288 -2.94 19.09 -17.86
N GLN A 289 -2.20 18.00 -17.69
CA GLN A 289 -2.57 16.93 -16.75
C GLN A 289 -1.68 16.98 -15.52
N LEU A 290 -2.24 16.59 -14.37
CA LEU A 290 -1.47 16.46 -13.14
C LEU A 290 -0.21 15.62 -13.37
N MET A 291 0.93 16.06 -12.82
CA MET A 291 2.22 15.38 -12.95
C MET A 291 2.07 13.90 -12.57
N PRO A 292 2.34 12.97 -13.50
CA PRO A 292 2.32 11.55 -13.21
C PRO A 292 3.44 11.20 -12.24
N ALA A 293 3.16 10.35 -11.24
CA ALA A 293 4.17 9.96 -10.28
C ALA A 293 5.17 8.97 -10.92
N PRO A 294 6.49 9.18 -10.79
CA PRO A 294 7.50 8.21 -11.24
C PRO A 294 7.25 6.82 -10.64
N GLY A 295 7.46 5.79 -11.44
CA GLY A 295 7.18 4.38 -11.09
C GLY A 295 5.73 3.94 -11.30
N GLN A 296 4.78 4.86 -11.57
CA GLN A 296 3.43 4.50 -11.98
C GLN A 296 3.38 4.08 -13.46
N SER A 297 2.30 3.40 -13.85
CA SER A 297 2.08 2.96 -15.22
C SER A 297 1.43 4.05 -16.08
N ALA A 298 1.94 4.25 -17.30
CA ALA A 298 1.25 4.93 -18.38
C ALA A 298 0.66 3.86 -19.31
N VAL A 299 -0.67 3.72 -19.35
CA VAL A 299 -1.36 2.69 -20.15
C VAL A 299 -2.00 3.34 -21.37
N PHE A 300 -1.82 2.72 -22.55
CA PHE A 300 -2.24 3.27 -23.84
C PHE A 300 -3.52 2.59 -24.32
N TYR A 301 -4.42 3.36 -24.91
CA TYR A 301 -5.72 2.90 -25.38
C TYR A 301 -6.06 3.47 -26.76
N LYS A 302 -6.91 2.74 -27.50
CA LYS A 302 -7.70 3.29 -28.62
C LYS A 302 -8.95 3.99 -28.10
N LYS A 303 -9.57 4.79 -28.97
CA LYS A 303 -10.84 5.48 -28.70
C LYS A 303 -11.99 4.53 -28.31
N ASN A 304 -11.98 3.29 -28.81
CA ASN A 304 -12.96 2.26 -28.47
C ASN A 304 -12.65 1.52 -27.15
N GLY A 305 -11.64 1.95 -26.39
CA GLY A 305 -11.26 1.33 -25.12
C GLY A 305 -10.29 0.15 -25.23
N GLN A 306 -9.90 -0.29 -26.43
CA GLN A 306 -8.90 -1.35 -26.58
C GLN A 306 -7.55 -0.91 -25.99
N MET A 307 -7.01 -1.70 -25.06
CA MET A 307 -5.67 -1.50 -24.52
C MET A 307 -4.61 -1.88 -25.56
N LEU A 308 -3.69 -0.95 -25.83
CA LEU A 308 -2.62 -1.10 -26.81
C LEU A 308 -1.30 -1.52 -26.18
N GLY A 309 -1.14 -1.26 -24.88
CA GLY A 309 0.13 -1.46 -24.20
C GLY A 309 0.32 -0.50 -23.04
N GLY A 310 1.57 -0.35 -22.61
CA GLY A 310 1.94 0.62 -21.60
C GLY A 310 3.45 0.75 -21.41
N GLY A 311 3.82 1.56 -20.43
CA GLY A 311 5.19 1.73 -19.96
C GLY A 311 5.22 2.26 -18.52
N VAL A 312 6.41 2.39 -17.96
CA VAL A 312 6.64 2.91 -16.61
C VAL A 312 7.09 4.36 -16.70
N ILE A 313 6.45 5.25 -15.96
CA ILE A 313 6.80 6.67 -15.88
C ILE A 313 8.14 6.83 -15.15
N VAL A 314 9.06 7.62 -15.72
CA VAL A 314 10.38 7.93 -15.16
C VAL A 314 10.62 9.42 -15.14
#